data_AF-T0PY44-F1
#
_entry.id   AF-T0PY44-F1
#
_cell.length_a   1.000
_cell.length_b   1.000
_cell.length_c   1.000
_cell.angle_alpha   90.00
_cell.angle_beta   90.00
_cell.angle_gamma   90.00
#
_symmetry.space_group_name_H-M   'P 1'
#
loop_
_entity.id
_entity.type
_entity.pdbx_description
1 polymer ?
#
loop_
_entity_poly.entity_id
_entity_poly.type
_entity_poly.pdbx_seq_one_letter_code
_entity_poly.pdbx_strand_id
1 'polypeptide(L)'
;MRPVARRVFLILAFLKLLASGTYCLLVAALMSFASPSDTIKYQVYAMKTYSFGTYAACGLLHWLGALHILCGRRPTSCRLNFLCCRLFVSASALPWALAAQFLETLVQLLQAYRLSQHAVNLDIAFVYPMLVGLSTAVSPWFFLFTDPFVHRDLWLLFNCLLSFVLASGLYLVAFVPPLLSLKFGDPRQIFSMAWTTEYTLLTRYIVPVSAIDLAEKAALFGLSWFNAQRLVTNTHRRHAVVPLHRGPTRVTIRSKPRAFRILLWCNLLLGSTIVVAAVFNVVRAPACPDGCLLATHPWFAAQCECAYYHLRCQPPTVSPNFTHLLSPARLGTQLFYLHVTECPLVFGFDVSHLVPFEQLFGLTIEFSDMTTWELDSEWPDSVLAIEVRYSNLSHIPPALLKLPPDCTVLTLAFGNNMSVLPTTLVPSWQTLSRLVLNGNQLTALPSWFNQLQELERIVVSSNRFIELPEAALATLPVLTHFEAAQNALVAFPKTLLAAHQVAFVDVSNNPIAETPTSDVLGAIAARRVLADGTPVCTGARPLEGCQEVCADSCSNFERGDRICQANCLHEACDWDATDCANGGSQ
;
A
#
# COMPACT_ATOMS: atom_id res chain seq x y z
N MET A 1 11.53 16.84 40.17
CA MET A 1 12.19 16.63 38.86
C MET A 1 12.95 17.91 38.50
N ARG A 2 14.19 17.80 38.00
CA ARG A 2 14.97 18.99 37.59
C ARG A 2 14.26 19.72 36.42
N PRO A 3 14.32 21.07 36.34
CA PRO A 3 13.65 21.84 35.30
C PRO A 3 13.99 21.41 33.87
N VAL A 4 15.24 21.02 33.63
CA VAL A 4 15.72 20.52 32.33
C VAL A 4 15.04 19.21 31.94
N ALA A 5 15.04 18.20 32.83
CA ALA A 5 14.38 16.92 32.59
C ALA A 5 12.88 17.08 32.32
N ARG A 6 12.22 18.00 33.02
CA ARG A 6 10.82 18.35 32.77
C ARG A 6 10.60 18.86 31.35
N ARG A 7 11.42 19.80 30.89
CA ARG A 7 11.30 20.35 29.52
C ARG A 7 11.48 19.25 28.48
N VAL A 8 12.50 18.40 28.65
CA VAL A 8 12.73 17.25 27.75
C VAL A 8 11.52 16.33 27.68
N PHE A 9 10.93 15.96 28.82
CA PHE A 9 9.77 15.06 28.87
C PHE A 9 8.56 15.66 28.14
N LEU A 10 8.30 16.96 28.33
CA LEU A 10 7.19 17.64 27.65
C LEU A 10 7.45 17.81 26.14
N ILE A 11 8.69 18.09 25.73
CA ILE A 11 9.07 18.18 24.31
C ILE A 11 8.88 16.82 23.63
N LEU A 12 9.37 15.74 24.24
CA LEU A 12 9.22 14.38 23.69
C LEU A 12 7.73 13.98 23.59
N ALA A 13 6.94 14.25 24.62
CA ALA A 13 5.50 13.99 24.59
C ALA A 13 4.79 14.83 23.50
N PHE A 14 5.18 16.09 23.32
CA PHE A 14 4.64 16.97 22.29
C PHE A 14 4.96 16.44 20.88
N LEU A 15 6.24 16.15 20.59
CA LEU A 15 6.68 15.63 19.30
C LEU A 15 5.98 14.31 18.98
N LYS A 16 5.88 13.42 19.97
CA LYS A 16 5.15 12.16 19.86
C LYS A 16 3.69 12.37 19.45
N LEU A 17 2.97 13.23 20.18
CA LEU A 17 1.55 13.48 19.95
C LEU A 17 1.31 14.14 18.59
N LEU A 18 2.18 15.08 18.21
CA LEU A 18 2.14 15.70 16.89
C LEU A 18 2.32 14.66 15.78
N ALA A 19 3.37 13.84 15.85
CA ALA A 19 3.66 12.81 14.84
C ALA A 19 2.55 11.75 14.74
N SER A 20 2.06 11.24 15.88
CA SER A 20 0.95 10.27 15.90
C SER A 20 -0.32 10.84 15.29
N GLY A 21 -0.63 12.11 15.62
CA GLY A 21 -1.81 12.79 15.09
C GLY A 21 -1.70 13.03 13.59
N THR A 22 -0.52 13.43 13.11
CA THR A 22 -0.26 13.61 11.67
C THR A 22 -0.38 12.30 10.91
N TYR A 23 0.15 11.19 11.44
CA TYR A 23 -0.03 9.87 10.86
C TYR A 23 -1.52 9.51 10.70
N CYS A 24 -2.30 9.59 11.78
CA CYS A 24 -3.72 9.22 11.72
C CYS A 24 -4.52 10.13 10.77
N LEU A 25 -4.23 11.44 10.75
CA LEU A 25 -4.90 12.39 9.85
C LEU A 25 -4.50 12.19 8.40
N LEU A 26 -3.25 11.82 8.11
CA LEU A 26 -2.80 11.49 6.77
C LEU A 26 -3.55 10.26 6.24
N VAL A 27 -3.63 9.19 7.03
CA VAL A 27 -4.37 7.97 6.67
C VAL A 27 -5.87 8.28 6.50
N ALA A 28 -6.46 9.10 7.37
CA ALA A 28 -7.84 9.55 7.21
C ALA A 28 -8.04 10.35 5.91
N ALA A 29 -7.11 11.27 5.58
CA ALA A 29 -7.18 12.03 4.34
C ALA A 29 -7.12 11.11 3.12
N LEU A 30 -6.22 10.12 3.09
CA LEU A 30 -6.15 9.13 2.03
C LEU A 30 -7.48 8.38 1.85
N MET A 31 -8.10 7.92 2.94
CA MET A 31 -9.42 7.26 2.88
C MET A 31 -10.55 8.19 2.40
N SER A 32 -10.45 9.50 2.63
CA SER A 32 -11.46 10.46 2.19
C SER A 32 -11.40 10.73 0.68
N PHE A 33 -10.20 10.71 0.12
CA PHE A 33 -9.95 10.98 -1.31
C PHE A 33 -9.83 9.72 -2.18
N ALA A 34 -9.78 8.54 -1.57
CA ALA A 34 -9.71 7.26 -2.27
C ALA A 34 -10.91 7.04 -3.19
N SER A 35 -10.62 6.45 -4.35
CA SER A 35 -11.63 6.06 -5.34
C SER A 35 -12.40 4.80 -4.89
N PRO A 36 -13.52 4.46 -5.54
CA PRO A 36 -14.17 3.17 -5.34
C PRO A 36 -13.21 2.00 -5.59
N SER A 37 -12.37 2.09 -6.64
CA SER A 37 -11.41 1.03 -6.97
C SER A 37 -10.32 0.87 -5.90
N ASP A 38 -9.85 1.96 -5.28
CA ASP A 38 -8.96 1.90 -4.11
C ASP A 38 -9.60 1.13 -2.94
N THR A 39 -10.91 1.26 -2.75
CA THR A 39 -11.64 0.58 -1.66
C THR A 39 -11.61 -0.93 -1.84
N ILE A 40 -11.80 -1.40 -3.07
CA ILE A 40 -11.75 -2.81 -3.43
C ILE A 40 -10.30 -3.32 -3.32
N LYS A 41 -9.35 -2.60 -3.93
CA LYS A 41 -7.91 -2.93 -3.92
C LYS A 41 -7.37 -3.14 -2.51
N TYR A 42 -7.64 -2.22 -1.59
CA TYR A 42 -7.11 -2.25 -0.23
C TYR A 42 -8.07 -2.90 0.78
N GLN A 43 -9.22 -3.42 0.34
CA GLN A 43 -10.20 -4.14 1.18
C GLN A 43 -10.60 -3.37 2.45
N VAL A 44 -10.73 -2.04 2.35
CA VAL A 44 -10.91 -1.19 3.53
C VAL A 44 -12.34 -1.29 4.05
N TYR A 45 -12.49 -1.78 5.28
CA TYR A 45 -13.77 -1.89 5.95
C TYR A 45 -14.41 -0.52 6.11
N ALA A 46 -15.59 -0.31 5.53
CA ALA A 46 -16.39 0.90 5.72
C ALA A 46 -15.56 2.19 5.59
N MET A 47 -14.77 2.28 4.49
CA MET A 47 -13.70 3.25 4.30
C MET A 47 -14.10 4.68 4.67
N LYS A 48 -15.13 5.22 4.02
CA LYS A 48 -15.56 6.64 4.19
C LYS A 48 -16.47 6.87 5.40
N THR A 49 -17.07 5.83 5.98
CA THR A 49 -18.05 5.96 7.08
C THR A 49 -17.42 5.75 8.45
N TYR A 50 -16.87 4.56 8.73
CA TYR A 50 -16.34 4.22 10.05
C TYR A 50 -14.83 4.39 10.15
N SER A 51 -14.09 3.94 9.14
CA SER A 51 -12.63 3.90 9.19
C SER A 51 -12.01 5.29 9.11
N PHE A 52 -12.44 6.10 8.14
CA PHE A 52 -12.12 7.52 8.05
C PHE A 52 -12.39 8.24 9.38
N GLY A 53 -13.62 8.13 9.90
CA GLY A 53 -14.03 8.84 11.11
C GLY A 53 -13.21 8.45 12.34
N THR A 54 -12.87 7.17 12.47
CA THR A 54 -12.06 6.66 13.59
C THR A 54 -10.63 7.21 13.54
N TYR A 55 -10.00 7.16 12.37
CA TYR A 55 -8.65 7.70 12.18
C TYR A 55 -8.61 9.21 12.36
N ALA A 56 -9.59 9.94 11.81
CA ALA A 56 -9.72 11.39 11.98
C ALA A 56 -9.89 11.76 13.47
N ALA A 57 -10.78 11.07 14.19
CA ALA A 57 -11.00 11.30 15.61
C ALA A 57 -9.74 11.01 16.45
N CYS A 58 -9.05 9.90 16.19
CA CYS A 58 -7.79 9.56 16.86
C CYS A 58 -6.70 10.61 16.57
N GLY A 59 -6.62 11.09 15.33
CA GLY A 59 -5.67 12.10 14.90
C GLY A 59 -5.89 13.45 15.59
N LEU A 60 -7.14 13.93 15.59
CA LEU A 60 -7.54 15.15 16.28
C LEU A 60 -7.30 15.06 17.79
N LEU A 61 -7.60 13.91 18.41
CA LEU A 61 -7.35 13.68 19.83
C LEU A 61 -5.86 13.83 20.20
N HIS A 62 -4.97 13.33 19.33
CA HIS A 62 -3.54 13.47 19.49
C HIS A 62 -3.07 14.92 19.33
N TRP A 63 -3.51 15.62 18.28
CA TRP A 63 -3.19 17.04 18.07
C TRP A 63 -3.71 17.94 19.21
N LEU A 64 -4.93 17.70 19.69
CA LEU A 64 -5.47 18.40 20.87
C LEU A 64 -4.61 18.16 22.12
N GLY A 65 -4.10 16.93 22.30
CA GLY A 65 -3.13 16.61 23.34
C GLY A 65 -1.83 17.41 23.22
N ALA A 66 -1.30 17.56 21.99
CA ALA A 66 -0.10 18.37 21.73
C ALA A 66 -0.34 19.85 22.02
N LEU A 67 -1.48 20.41 21.57
CA LEU A 67 -1.89 21.78 21.85
C LEU A 67 -2.03 22.04 23.36
N HIS A 68 -2.57 21.07 24.11
CA HIS A 68 -2.68 21.18 25.57
C HIS A 68 -1.32 21.38 26.27
N ILE A 69 -0.25 20.75 25.75
CA ILE A 69 1.11 20.92 26.29
C ILE A 69 1.60 22.36 26.05
N LEU A 70 1.31 22.94 24.88
CA LEU A 70 1.71 24.31 24.52
C LEU A 70 0.98 25.38 25.35
N CYS A 71 -0.31 25.18 25.65
CA CYS A 71 -1.12 26.15 26.38
C CYS A 71 -0.73 26.35 27.85
N GLY A 72 0.01 25.41 28.46
CA GLY A 72 0.44 25.50 29.86
C GLY A 72 -0.71 25.54 30.89
N ARG A 73 -0.37 25.54 32.19
CA ARG A 73 -1.31 25.51 33.33
C ARG A 73 -2.09 26.83 33.52
N ARG A 74 -2.93 27.24 32.57
CA ARG A 74 -4.05 28.17 32.86
C ARG A 74 -5.38 27.53 32.49
N PRO A 75 -5.98 26.75 33.41
CA PRO A 75 -7.26 26.06 33.19
C PRO A 75 -8.45 27.00 32.95
N THR A 76 -8.29 28.31 33.18
CA THR A 76 -9.36 29.31 33.02
C THR A 76 -9.47 29.87 31.60
N SER A 77 -8.42 29.77 30.79
CA SER A 77 -8.37 30.36 29.44
C SER A 77 -8.69 29.36 28.32
N CYS A 78 -8.63 28.05 28.60
CA CYS A 78 -8.94 27.01 27.64
C CYS A 78 -10.14 26.18 28.15
N ARG A 79 -11.37 26.65 27.86
CA ARG A 79 -12.65 26.04 28.27
C ARG A 79 -12.97 24.70 27.55
N LEU A 80 -11.97 23.88 27.24
CA LEU A 80 -12.21 22.51 26.75
C LEU A 80 -12.29 21.56 27.96
N ASN A 81 -13.41 21.63 28.67
CA ASN A 81 -13.76 20.75 29.79
C ASN A 81 -14.09 19.35 29.23
N PHE A 82 -13.08 18.59 28.81
CA PHE A 82 -13.28 17.21 28.38
C PHE A 82 -13.69 16.35 29.57
N LEU A 83 -14.83 15.66 29.46
CA LEU A 83 -15.31 14.61 30.39
C LEU A 83 -14.19 13.62 30.77
N CYS A 84 -13.26 13.38 29.84
CA CYS A 84 -12.08 12.54 29.98
C CYS A 84 -11.24 12.89 31.22
N CYS A 85 -11.00 14.18 31.53
CA CYS A 85 -10.14 14.61 32.64
C CYS A 85 -10.60 14.11 34.02
N ARG A 86 -11.89 13.83 34.22
CA ARG A 86 -12.41 13.26 35.48
C ARG A 86 -12.19 11.75 35.60
N LEU A 87 -12.24 11.00 34.50
CA LEU A 87 -11.90 9.57 34.45
C LEU A 87 -10.40 9.33 34.72
N PHE A 88 -9.54 10.25 34.28
CA PHE A 88 -8.07 10.15 34.41
C PHE A 88 -7.52 10.23 35.83
N VAL A 89 -8.20 10.92 36.74
CA VAL A 89 -7.74 11.01 38.14
C VAL A 89 -8.00 9.69 38.89
N SER A 90 -9.09 8.99 38.53
CA SER A 90 -9.49 7.68 39.06
C SER A 90 -8.58 6.53 38.56
N ALA A 91 -8.12 6.59 37.30
CA ALA A 91 -7.25 5.58 36.68
C ALA A 91 -5.78 5.55 37.20
N SER A 92 -5.47 6.32 38.25
CA SER A 92 -4.15 6.32 38.90
C SER A 92 -3.95 5.16 39.88
N ALA A 93 -4.98 4.37 40.15
CA ALA A 93 -4.87 3.15 40.95
C ALA A 93 -4.06 2.08 40.18
N LEU A 94 -3.11 1.45 40.88
CA LEU A 94 -2.22 0.41 40.34
C LEU A 94 -2.94 -0.68 39.51
N PRO A 95 -4.14 -1.19 39.89
CA PRO A 95 -4.85 -2.21 39.11
C PRO A 95 -5.24 -1.75 37.69
N TRP A 96 -5.69 -0.51 37.53
CA TRP A 96 -6.07 0.04 36.22
C TRP A 96 -4.88 0.22 35.30
N ALA A 97 -3.74 0.65 35.83
CA ALA A 97 -2.51 0.77 35.06
C ALA A 97 -2.00 -0.59 34.55
N LEU A 98 -2.16 -1.64 35.35
CA LEU A 98 -1.79 -3.00 34.96
C LEU A 98 -2.75 -3.59 33.93
N ALA A 99 -4.05 -3.36 34.08
CA ALA A 99 -5.06 -3.77 33.09
C ALA A 99 -4.84 -3.09 31.73
N ALA A 100 -4.54 -1.78 31.72
CA ALA A 100 -4.22 -1.06 30.50
C ALA A 100 -2.95 -1.58 29.81
N GLN A 101 -1.89 -1.88 30.58
CA GLN A 101 -0.66 -2.46 30.05
C GLN A 101 -0.88 -3.86 29.45
N PHE A 102 -1.72 -4.68 30.10
CA PHE A 102 -2.09 -5.99 29.59
C PHE A 102 -2.85 -5.88 28.27
N LEU A 103 -3.87 -5.03 28.22
CA LEU A 103 -4.65 -4.77 27.00
C LEU A 103 -3.75 -4.24 25.87
N GLU A 104 -2.84 -3.32 26.17
CA GLU A 104 -1.88 -2.78 25.21
C GLU A 104 -0.98 -3.88 24.63
N THR A 105 -0.43 -4.74 25.49
CA THR A 105 0.43 -5.86 25.07
C THR A 105 -0.35 -6.86 24.21
N LEU A 106 -1.61 -7.15 24.58
CA LEU A 106 -2.48 -8.05 23.82
C LEU A 106 -2.77 -7.51 22.41
N VAL A 107 -3.17 -6.24 22.31
CA VAL A 107 -3.44 -5.59 21.01
C VAL A 107 -2.16 -5.54 20.17
N GLN A 108 -1.02 -5.20 20.77
CA GLN A 108 0.26 -5.19 20.07
C GLN A 108 0.66 -6.58 19.58
N LEU A 109 0.37 -7.64 20.34
CA LEU A 109 0.66 -9.02 19.92
C LEU A 109 -0.21 -9.46 18.74
N LEU A 110 -1.51 -9.13 18.76
CA LEU A 110 -2.42 -9.38 17.64
C LEU A 110 -1.97 -8.63 16.38
N GLN A 111 -1.55 -7.38 16.53
CA GLN A 111 -1.04 -6.57 15.43
C GLN A 111 0.31 -7.11 14.91
N ALA A 112 1.17 -7.67 15.77
CA ALA A 112 2.41 -8.33 15.35
C ALA A 112 2.13 -9.62 14.54
N TYR A 113 1.15 -10.42 14.98
CA TYR A 113 0.72 -11.61 14.25
C TYR A 113 0.15 -11.24 12.87
N ARG A 114 -0.77 -10.26 12.79
CA ARG A 114 -1.30 -9.80 11.49
C ARG A 114 -0.21 -9.24 10.58
N LEU A 115 0.73 -8.48 11.13
CA LEU A 115 1.85 -7.95 10.38
C LEU A 115 2.68 -9.08 9.76
N SER A 116 2.89 -10.19 10.47
CA SER A 116 3.62 -11.36 9.95
C SER A 116 2.95 -12.01 8.73
N GLN A 117 1.63 -11.84 8.58
CA GLN A 117 0.86 -12.34 7.44
C GLN A 117 0.90 -11.42 6.21
N HIS A 118 1.28 -10.14 6.38
CA HIS A 118 1.21 -9.14 5.30
C HIS A 118 2.60 -8.59 4.93
N ALA A 119 3.54 -8.56 5.88
CA ALA A 119 4.86 -8.01 5.66
C ALA A 119 5.73 -9.01 4.89
N VAL A 120 6.05 -8.67 3.65
CA VAL A 120 7.11 -9.33 2.87
C VAL A 120 8.50 -8.83 3.28
N ASN A 121 8.58 -7.63 3.86
CA ASN A 121 9.81 -7.08 4.41
C ASN A 121 10.09 -7.68 5.81
N LEU A 122 11.12 -8.52 5.87
CA LEU A 122 11.55 -9.20 7.10
C LEU A 122 11.94 -8.23 8.22
N ASP A 123 12.50 -7.07 7.91
CA ASP A 123 12.94 -6.11 8.93
C ASP A 123 11.74 -5.62 9.75
N ILE A 124 10.63 -5.26 9.08
CA ILE A 124 9.42 -4.78 9.74
C ILE A 124 8.75 -5.92 10.52
N ALA A 125 8.64 -7.11 9.90
CA ALA A 125 8.04 -8.30 10.51
C ALA A 125 8.81 -8.78 11.76
N PHE A 126 10.12 -8.54 11.82
CA PHE A 126 10.99 -8.91 12.94
C PHE A 126 11.09 -7.81 14.02
N VAL A 127 11.32 -6.56 13.62
CA VAL A 127 11.54 -5.45 14.57
C VAL A 127 10.30 -5.19 15.43
N TYR A 128 9.11 -5.29 14.86
CA TYR A 128 7.87 -5.04 15.60
C TYR A 128 7.68 -5.99 16.81
N PRO A 129 7.65 -7.33 16.64
CA PRO A 129 7.50 -8.23 17.79
C PRO A 129 8.69 -8.18 18.76
N MET A 130 9.90 -7.91 18.28
CA MET A 130 11.06 -7.68 19.15
C MET A 130 10.83 -6.50 20.10
N LEU A 131 10.30 -5.38 19.60
CA LEU A 131 9.96 -4.22 20.41
C LEU A 131 8.80 -4.49 21.38
N VAL A 132 7.80 -5.28 20.98
CA VAL A 132 6.72 -5.73 21.88
C VAL A 132 7.30 -6.58 23.01
N GLY A 133 8.09 -7.60 22.68
CA GLY A 133 8.69 -8.49 23.68
C GLY A 133 9.63 -7.76 24.65
N LEU A 134 10.44 -6.81 24.13
CA LEU A 134 11.29 -5.95 24.93
C LEU A 134 10.46 -5.04 25.86
N SER A 135 9.38 -4.43 25.35
CA SER A 135 8.45 -3.61 26.14
C SER A 135 7.94 -4.36 27.37
N THR A 136 7.45 -5.58 27.14
CA THR A 136 6.87 -6.44 28.16
C THR A 136 7.92 -6.90 29.16
N ALA A 137 9.11 -7.28 28.69
CA ALA A 137 10.18 -7.77 29.55
C ALA A 137 10.83 -6.66 30.40
N VAL A 138 10.97 -5.44 29.87
CA VAL A 138 11.67 -4.33 30.54
C VAL A 138 10.78 -3.58 31.52
N SER A 139 9.48 -3.42 31.23
CA SER A 139 8.56 -2.61 32.03
C SER A 139 8.53 -2.94 33.53
N PRO A 140 8.50 -4.22 33.96
CA PRO A 140 8.48 -4.58 35.38
C PRO A 140 9.73 -4.15 36.18
N TRP A 141 10.89 -4.01 35.53
CA TRP A 141 12.15 -3.71 36.20
C TRP A 141 12.19 -2.30 36.80
N PHE A 142 11.47 -1.36 36.19
CA PHE A 142 11.34 0.00 36.72
C PHE A 142 10.80 -0.02 38.15
N PHE A 143 9.88 -0.92 38.49
CA PHE A 143 9.25 -1.02 39.82
C PHE A 143 10.15 -1.61 40.92
N LEU A 144 11.35 -2.10 40.57
CA LEU A 144 12.35 -2.57 41.54
C LEU A 144 13.23 -1.44 42.11
N PHE A 145 13.19 -0.25 41.51
CA PHE A 145 13.90 0.92 42.01
C PHE A 145 13.06 1.64 43.07
N THR A 146 13.68 2.03 44.19
CA THR A 146 13.02 2.87 45.21
C THR A 146 12.89 4.31 44.75
N ASP A 147 13.80 4.77 43.89
CA ASP A 147 13.82 6.15 43.41
C ASP A 147 12.51 6.45 42.64
N PRO A 148 11.68 7.39 43.13
CA PRO A 148 10.45 7.80 42.48
C PRO A 148 10.64 8.40 41.09
N PHE A 149 11.83 8.87 40.73
CA PHE A 149 12.15 9.28 39.37
C PHE A 149 12.22 8.06 38.43
N VAL A 150 12.89 6.98 38.86
CA VAL A 150 13.08 5.79 38.02
C VAL A 150 11.78 5.01 37.85
N HIS A 151 11.15 4.56 38.95
CA HIS A 151 10.00 3.66 38.86
C HIS A 151 8.70 4.33 38.39
N ARG A 152 8.68 5.66 38.25
CA ARG A 152 7.48 6.41 37.84
C ARG A 152 7.72 7.30 36.64
N ASP A 153 8.68 8.21 36.72
CA ASP A 153 8.87 9.22 35.66
C ASP A 153 9.52 8.57 34.41
N LEU A 154 10.63 7.85 34.57
CA LEU A 154 11.28 7.16 33.44
C LEU A 154 10.40 6.05 32.85
N TRP A 155 9.68 5.30 33.68
CA TRP A 155 8.72 4.30 33.20
C TRP A 155 7.61 4.92 32.33
N LEU A 156 7.01 6.03 32.77
CA LEU A 156 6.00 6.74 31.98
C LEU A 156 6.57 7.27 30.65
N LEU A 157 7.82 7.74 30.65
CA LEU A 157 8.49 8.18 29.42
C LEU A 157 8.72 6.99 28.48
N PHE A 158 9.24 5.88 29.00
CA PHE A 158 9.47 4.65 28.24
C PHE A 158 8.19 4.15 27.57
N ASN A 159 7.11 3.98 28.34
CA ASN A 159 5.82 3.56 27.80
C ASN A 159 5.27 4.56 26.76
N CYS A 160 5.41 5.87 26.98
CA CYS A 160 4.97 6.88 26.03
C CYS A 160 5.71 6.79 24.68
N LEU A 161 7.02 6.55 24.71
CA LEU A 161 7.83 6.45 23.48
C LEU A 161 7.60 5.13 22.77
N LEU A 162 7.52 4.01 23.49
CA LEU A 162 7.36 2.70 22.87
C LEU A 162 5.96 2.50 22.29
N SER A 163 4.92 2.98 22.98
CA SER A 163 3.56 3.02 22.45
C SER A 163 3.40 3.94 21.24
N PHE A 164 4.32 4.88 21.00
CA PHE A 164 4.39 5.64 19.75
C PHE A 164 4.98 4.80 18.63
N VAL A 165 6.16 4.23 18.86
CA VAL A 165 6.89 3.43 17.87
C VAL A 165 6.00 2.29 17.34
N LEU A 166 5.32 1.57 18.24
CA LEU A 166 4.45 0.44 17.90
C LEU A 166 3.07 0.84 17.37
N ALA A 167 2.55 2.04 17.66
CA ALA A 167 1.25 2.45 17.14
C ALA A 167 1.32 3.17 15.80
N SER A 168 2.34 4.00 15.58
CA SER A 168 2.40 4.91 14.43
C SER A 168 3.82 5.20 13.93
N GLY A 169 4.83 5.14 14.79
CA GLY A 169 6.20 5.52 14.45
C GLY A 169 6.84 4.64 13.37
N LEU A 170 6.76 3.31 13.52
CA LEU A 170 7.28 2.37 12.51
C LEU A 170 6.57 2.54 11.17
N TYR A 171 5.25 2.70 11.19
CA TYR A 171 4.46 2.84 9.97
C TYR A 171 4.68 4.17 9.27
N LEU A 172 4.92 5.26 10.02
CA LEU A 172 5.29 6.53 9.43
C LEU A 172 6.61 6.42 8.65
N VAL A 173 7.59 5.67 9.18
CA VAL A 173 8.87 5.42 8.49
C VAL A 173 8.71 4.46 7.32
N ALA A 174 7.87 3.44 7.43
CA ALA A 174 7.66 2.46 6.35
C ALA A 174 6.78 2.99 5.21
N PHE A 175 5.79 3.85 5.50
CA PHE A 175 4.74 4.22 4.55
C PHE A 175 4.94 5.59 3.90
N VAL A 176 5.53 6.57 4.61
CA VAL A 176 5.71 7.92 4.05
C VAL A 176 6.75 7.96 2.93
N PRO A 177 7.95 7.34 3.04
CA PRO A 177 8.93 7.41 1.97
C PRO A 177 8.44 6.86 0.62
N PRO A 178 7.75 5.71 0.55
CA PRO A 178 7.13 5.23 -0.70
C PRO A 178 6.11 6.21 -1.28
N LEU A 179 5.26 6.83 -0.44
CA LEU A 179 4.32 7.85 -0.91
C LEU A 179 5.02 9.09 -1.47
N LEU A 180 6.11 9.54 -0.83
CA LEU A 180 6.93 10.64 -1.33
C LEU A 180 7.63 10.25 -2.63
N SER A 181 8.11 9.01 -2.74
CA SER A 181 8.72 8.46 -3.95
C SER A 181 7.73 8.45 -5.12
N LEU A 182 6.48 8.04 -4.90
CA LEU A 182 5.44 8.07 -5.93
C LEU A 182 5.04 9.50 -6.33
N LYS A 183 4.95 10.42 -5.35
CA LYS A 183 4.44 11.77 -5.59
C LYS A 183 5.49 12.73 -6.17
N PHE A 184 6.75 12.59 -5.73
CA PHE A 184 7.83 13.51 -6.07
C PHE A 184 9.00 12.85 -6.82
N GLY A 185 9.02 11.52 -6.88
CA GLY A 185 9.98 10.75 -7.65
C GLY A 185 9.33 10.22 -8.93
N ASP A 186 9.50 8.92 -9.18
CA ASP A 186 8.98 8.26 -10.37
C ASP A 186 7.59 7.64 -10.10
N PRO A 187 6.50 8.20 -10.68
CA PRO A 187 5.17 7.64 -10.51
C PRO A 187 4.99 6.28 -11.21
N ARG A 188 5.94 5.81 -12.01
CA ARG A 188 5.85 4.54 -12.73
C ARG A 188 6.19 3.33 -11.84
N GLN A 189 6.68 3.56 -10.62
CA GLN A 189 6.95 2.48 -9.65
C GLN A 189 5.72 1.59 -9.34
N ILE A 190 4.51 2.11 -9.49
CA ILE A 190 3.24 1.37 -9.31
C ILE A 190 3.09 0.24 -10.34
N PHE A 191 3.72 0.31 -11.51
CA PHE A 191 3.67 -0.77 -12.49
C PHE A 191 4.49 -1.99 -12.08
N SER A 192 5.35 -1.85 -11.07
CA SER A 192 6.04 -3.00 -10.52
C SER A 192 5.08 -3.94 -9.78
N MET A 193 5.13 -5.23 -10.08
CA MET A 193 4.38 -6.32 -9.45
C MET A 193 4.94 -6.58 -8.05
N ALA A 194 6.27 -6.52 -7.90
CA ALA A 194 6.92 -6.59 -6.59
C ALA A 194 6.50 -5.42 -5.70
N TRP A 195 6.54 -4.19 -6.23
CA TRP A 195 6.07 -2.99 -5.52
C TRP A 195 4.58 -3.10 -5.17
N THR A 196 3.74 -3.50 -6.14
CA THR A 196 2.31 -3.70 -5.92
C THR A 196 2.06 -4.73 -4.83
N THR A 197 2.81 -5.83 -4.81
CA THR A 197 2.70 -6.87 -3.78
C THR A 197 3.06 -6.33 -2.40
N GLU A 198 4.25 -5.76 -2.25
CA GLU A 198 4.74 -5.25 -0.96
C GLU A 198 3.83 -4.17 -0.38
N TYR A 199 3.51 -3.15 -1.18
CA TYR A 199 2.79 -1.98 -0.67
C TYR A 199 1.29 -2.18 -0.60
N THR A 200 0.68 -3.05 -1.42
CA THR A 200 -0.75 -3.38 -1.26
C THR A 200 -0.95 -4.21 0.00
N LEU A 201 -0.11 -5.21 0.26
CA LEU A 201 -0.18 -6.00 1.50
C LEU A 201 0.09 -5.14 2.74
N LEU A 202 1.12 -4.28 2.70
CA LEU A 202 1.41 -3.35 3.81
C LEU A 202 0.26 -2.35 4.03
N THR A 203 -0.36 -1.85 2.95
CA THR A 203 -1.51 -0.94 3.06
C THR A 203 -2.72 -1.66 3.65
N ARG A 204 -3.02 -2.89 3.20
CA ARG A 204 -4.07 -3.76 3.78
C ARG A 204 -3.86 -4.04 5.26
N TYR A 205 -2.62 -4.08 5.73
CA TYR A 205 -2.31 -4.16 7.16
C TYR A 205 -2.56 -2.82 7.89
N ILE A 206 -2.16 -1.70 7.32
CA ILE A 206 -2.27 -0.36 7.94
C ILE A 206 -3.74 0.05 8.07
N VAL A 207 -4.53 -0.17 7.03
CA VAL A 207 -5.96 0.14 7.00
C VAL A 207 -6.75 -0.98 7.66
N PRO A 208 -7.92 -0.69 8.26
CA PRO A 208 -8.75 -1.71 8.86
C PRO A 208 -9.49 -2.51 7.79
N VAL A 209 -9.28 -3.82 7.75
CA VAL A 209 -9.99 -4.72 6.79
C VAL A 209 -11.26 -5.35 7.38
N SER A 210 -11.51 -5.15 8.68
CA SER A 210 -12.72 -5.62 9.36
C SER A 210 -13.10 -4.71 10.53
N ALA A 211 -14.32 -4.89 11.06
CA ALA A 211 -14.76 -4.20 12.27
C ALA A 211 -13.87 -4.50 13.49
N ILE A 212 -13.37 -5.73 13.59
CA ILE A 212 -12.47 -6.16 14.67
C ILE A 212 -11.11 -5.45 14.53
N ASP A 213 -10.56 -5.40 13.31
CA ASP A 213 -9.32 -4.67 13.06
C ASP A 213 -9.45 -3.17 13.32
N LEU A 214 -10.58 -2.57 12.94
CA LEU A 214 -10.89 -1.19 13.27
C LEU A 214 -10.87 -0.94 14.79
N ALA A 215 -11.49 -1.83 15.57
CA ALA A 215 -11.51 -1.74 17.02
C ALA A 215 -10.10 -1.91 17.64
N GLU A 216 -9.29 -2.84 17.12
CA GLU A 216 -7.91 -3.03 17.54
C GLU A 216 -7.06 -1.78 17.28
N LYS A 217 -7.15 -1.19 16.07
CA LYS A 217 -6.42 0.03 15.73
C LYS A 217 -6.89 1.22 16.56
N ALA A 218 -8.19 1.36 16.79
CA ALA A 218 -8.73 2.39 17.70
C ALA A 218 -8.20 2.22 19.13
N ALA A 219 -8.14 0.99 19.64
CA ALA A 219 -7.57 0.70 20.95
C ALA A 219 -6.07 1.04 21.00
N LEU A 220 -5.30 0.67 19.97
CA LEU A 220 -3.87 0.94 19.85
C LEU A 220 -3.58 2.44 19.89
N PHE A 221 -4.27 3.24 19.06
CA PHE A 221 -4.12 4.70 19.06
C PHE A 221 -4.61 5.34 20.37
N GLY A 222 -5.74 4.86 20.91
CA GLY A 222 -6.30 5.35 22.17
C GLY A 222 -5.36 5.12 23.36
N LEU A 223 -4.76 3.92 23.47
CA LEU A 223 -3.80 3.57 24.52
C LEU A 223 -2.48 4.36 24.35
N SER A 224 -2.02 4.56 23.12
CA SER A 224 -0.87 5.41 22.82
C SER A 224 -1.09 6.86 23.27
N TRP A 225 -2.28 7.41 23.03
CA TRP A 225 -2.66 8.74 23.54
C TRP A 225 -2.73 8.77 25.07
N PHE A 226 -3.38 7.77 25.67
CA PHE A 226 -3.51 7.61 27.12
C PHE A 226 -2.15 7.62 27.83
N ASN A 227 -1.16 6.89 27.32
CA ASN A 227 0.19 6.84 27.87
C ASN A 227 0.88 8.22 27.84
N ALA A 228 0.71 8.99 26.77
CA ALA A 228 1.23 10.36 26.68
C ALA A 228 0.56 11.31 27.69
N GLN A 229 -0.76 11.21 27.87
CA GLN A 229 -1.48 12.05 28.85
C GLN A 229 -1.05 11.77 30.30
N ARG A 230 -0.77 10.50 30.64
CA ARG A 230 -0.24 10.13 31.96
C ARG A 230 1.14 10.73 32.20
N LEU A 231 2.03 10.69 31.21
CA LEU A 231 3.35 11.31 31.27
C LEU A 231 3.23 12.83 31.50
N VAL A 232 2.43 13.52 30.69
CA VAL A 232 2.22 14.99 30.77
C VAL A 232 1.65 15.37 32.14
N THR A 233 0.57 14.71 32.58
CA THR A 233 -0.09 14.99 33.85
C THR A 233 0.85 14.78 35.04
N ASN A 234 1.61 13.68 35.06
CA ASN A 234 2.58 13.40 36.12
C ASN A 234 3.72 14.44 36.13
N THR A 235 4.21 14.81 34.95
CA THR A 235 5.28 15.82 34.76
C THR A 235 4.85 17.19 35.26
N HIS A 236 3.58 17.58 35.06
CA HIS A 236 3.03 18.81 35.64
C HIS A 236 2.83 18.72 37.17
N ARG A 237 2.26 17.62 37.70
CA ARG A 237 1.97 17.47 39.15
C ARG A 237 3.22 17.63 40.03
N ARG A 238 4.38 17.10 39.63
CA ARG A 238 5.65 17.20 40.41
C ARG A 238 6.29 18.58 40.47
N HIS A 239 5.68 19.61 39.87
CA HIS A 239 6.10 20.99 40.12
C HIS A 239 5.83 21.47 41.56
N ALA A 240 5.00 20.73 42.33
CA ALA A 240 4.54 21.15 43.65
C ALA A 240 5.29 20.51 44.83
N VAL A 241 6.16 19.51 44.61
CA VAL A 241 6.85 18.81 45.70
C VAL A 241 8.29 18.49 45.29
N VAL A 242 9.26 18.97 46.07
CA VAL A 242 10.68 18.60 45.96
C VAL A 242 10.99 17.59 47.06
N PRO A 243 11.21 16.30 46.76
CA PRO A 243 11.81 15.39 47.72
C PRO A 243 13.34 15.46 47.61
N LEU A 244 14.04 15.34 48.75
CA LEU A 244 15.47 15.04 48.78
C LEU A 244 15.73 13.74 48.00
N HIS A 245 16.61 13.79 47.01
CA HIS A 245 17.16 12.59 46.39
C HIS A 245 18.08 11.88 47.39
N ARG A 246 17.58 10.85 48.06
CA ARG A 246 18.44 9.74 48.49
C ARG A 246 18.73 8.92 47.24
N GLY A 247 20.00 8.60 47.00
CA GLY A 247 20.43 7.85 45.80
C GLY A 247 19.65 6.56 45.58
N PRO A 248 19.61 6.03 44.35
CA PRO A 248 18.79 4.87 44.01
C PRO A 248 19.23 3.66 44.82
N THR A 249 18.34 3.13 45.66
CA THR A 249 18.53 1.81 46.28
C THR A 249 17.67 0.79 45.53
N ARG A 250 18.30 -0.26 45.00
CA ARG A 250 17.56 -1.35 44.36
C ARG A 250 16.97 -2.23 45.45
N VAL A 251 15.66 -2.48 45.39
CA VAL A 251 14.98 -3.35 46.34
C VAL A 251 14.96 -4.77 45.78
N THR A 252 15.17 -5.75 46.64
CA THR A 252 15.17 -7.17 46.23
C THR A 252 13.77 -7.60 45.82
N ILE A 253 13.66 -8.48 44.83
CA ILE A 253 12.37 -9.01 44.35
C ILE A 253 11.59 -9.67 45.50
N ARG A 254 12.30 -10.31 46.46
CA ARG A 254 11.71 -11.02 47.60
C ARG A 254 10.89 -10.13 48.53
N SER A 255 11.23 -8.85 48.65
CA SER A 255 10.50 -7.92 49.53
C SER A 255 9.25 -7.32 48.89
N LYS A 256 8.93 -7.67 47.64
CA LYS A 256 7.71 -7.22 46.95
C LYS A 256 6.52 -8.18 47.22
N PRO A 257 5.28 -7.67 47.18
CA PRO A 257 4.06 -8.49 47.33
C PRO A 257 4.04 -9.68 46.37
N ARG A 258 3.39 -10.79 46.78
CA ARG A 258 3.27 -12.00 45.95
C ARG A 258 2.68 -11.69 44.56
N ALA A 259 1.64 -10.86 44.50
CA ALA A 259 1.01 -10.45 43.24
C ALA A 259 1.98 -9.75 42.27
N PHE A 260 2.85 -8.85 42.77
CA PHE A 260 3.87 -8.20 41.95
C PHE A 260 4.88 -9.21 41.39
N ARG A 261 5.33 -10.16 42.23
CA ARG A 261 6.26 -11.20 41.80
C ARG A 261 5.67 -12.09 40.72
N ILE A 262 4.41 -12.50 40.88
CA ILE A 262 3.68 -13.28 39.86
C ILE A 262 3.65 -12.49 38.55
N LEU A 263 3.20 -11.23 38.60
CA LEU A 263 3.09 -10.39 37.42
C LEU A 263 4.44 -10.15 36.72
N LEU A 264 5.51 -9.92 37.48
CA LEU A 264 6.88 -9.79 36.97
C LEU A 264 7.27 -11.04 36.17
N TRP A 265 7.10 -12.23 36.76
CA TRP A 265 7.45 -13.48 36.09
C TRP A 265 6.57 -13.75 34.87
N CYS A 266 5.27 -13.44 34.93
CA CYS A 266 4.38 -13.55 33.77
C CYS A 266 4.82 -12.64 32.62
N ASN A 267 5.18 -11.38 32.89
CA ASN A 267 5.63 -10.43 31.86
C ASN A 267 7.00 -10.82 31.30
N LEU A 268 7.93 -11.28 32.15
CA LEU A 268 9.23 -11.77 31.70
C LEU A 268 9.09 -13.00 30.81
N LEU A 269 8.25 -13.95 31.21
CA LEU A 269 7.96 -15.13 30.41
C LEU A 269 7.35 -14.74 29.08
N LEU A 270 6.30 -13.93 29.08
CA LEU A 270 5.63 -13.47 27.86
C LEU A 270 6.59 -12.72 26.92
N GLY A 271 7.31 -11.72 27.43
CA GLY A 271 8.24 -10.93 26.63
C GLY A 271 9.38 -11.76 26.05
N SER A 272 9.94 -12.67 26.86
CA SER A 272 11.00 -13.58 26.39
C SER A 272 10.48 -14.56 25.35
N THR A 273 9.27 -15.12 25.54
CA THR A 273 8.63 -16.00 24.56
C THR A 273 8.39 -15.30 23.24
N ILE A 274 7.92 -14.04 23.25
CA ILE A 274 7.73 -13.25 22.03
C ILE A 274 9.05 -13.03 21.30
N VAL A 275 10.11 -12.62 22.01
CA VAL A 275 11.45 -12.43 21.43
C VAL A 275 11.99 -13.73 20.84
N VAL A 276 11.89 -14.83 21.60
CA VAL A 276 12.36 -16.14 21.14
C VAL A 276 11.56 -16.61 19.92
N ALA A 277 10.24 -16.41 19.90
CA ALA A 277 9.39 -16.74 18.76
C ALA A 277 9.74 -15.90 17.52
N ALA A 278 9.96 -14.60 17.69
CA ALA A 278 10.37 -13.71 16.59
C ALA A 278 11.72 -14.13 15.99
N VAL A 279 12.71 -14.43 16.83
CA VAL A 279 14.03 -14.93 16.39
C VAL A 279 13.89 -16.31 15.74
N PHE A 280 13.10 -17.20 16.33
CA PHE A 280 12.88 -18.54 15.79
C PHE A 280 12.22 -18.47 14.40
N ASN A 281 11.20 -17.63 14.21
CA ASN A 281 10.51 -17.45 12.93
C ASN A 281 11.46 -17.00 11.81
N VAL A 282 12.45 -16.15 12.11
CA VAL A 282 13.45 -15.71 11.12
C VAL A 282 14.51 -16.78 10.88
N VAL A 283 15.06 -17.38 11.95
CA VAL A 283 16.15 -18.36 11.84
C VAL A 283 15.69 -19.68 11.24
N ARG A 284 14.42 -20.05 11.44
CA ARG A 284 13.82 -21.29 10.94
C ARG A 284 12.82 -21.02 9.82
N ALA A 285 12.87 -19.84 9.20
CA ALA A 285 12.06 -19.52 8.03
C ALA A 285 12.20 -20.64 6.99
N PRO A 286 11.08 -21.26 6.54
CA PRO A 286 11.12 -22.28 5.51
C PRO A 286 11.70 -21.72 4.21
N ALA A 287 12.50 -22.51 3.51
CA ALA A 287 13.00 -22.13 2.19
C ALA A 287 11.85 -22.11 1.18
N CYS A 288 11.77 -21.05 0.38
CA CYS A 288 10.82 -20.93 -0.71
C CYS A 288 11.38 -21.54 -2.01
N PRO A 289 10.50 -22.02 -2.91
CA PRO A 289 10.94 -22.53 -4.21
C PRO A 289 11.52 -21.40 -5.07
N ASP A 290 12.35 -21.79 -6.04
CA ASP A 290 12.85 -20.88 -7.06
C ASP A 290 11.68 -20.18 -7.78
N GLY A 291 11.84 -18.88 -8.03
CA GLY A 291 10.77 -18.04 -8.57
C GLY A 291 9.89 -17.36 -7.51
N CYS A 292 9.95 -17.77 -6.24
CA CYS A 292 9.31 -17.00 -5.18
C CYS A 292 10.15 -15.77 -4.83
N LEU A 293 9.78 -14.60 -5.37
CA LEU A 293 10.54 -13.37 -5.27
C LEU A 293 10.25 -12.59 -3.97
N LEU A 294 9.02 -12.70 -3.45
CA LEU A 294 8.62 -12.15 -2.16
C LEU A 294 7.86 -13.21 -1.38
N ALA A 295 8.12 -13.30 -0.08
CA ALA A 295 7.45 -14.23 0.83
C ALA A 295 7.07 -13.54 2.13
N THR A 296 5.91 -13.91 2.67
CA THR A 296 5.53 -13.55 4.04
C THR A 296 6.04 -14.61 5.01
N HIS A 297 6.11 -14.26 6.29
CA HIS A 297 6.58 -15.18 7.32
C HIS A 297 5.59 -15.25 8.49
N PRO A 298 4.37 -15.80 8.26
CA PRO A 298 3.38 -15.96 9.30
C PRO A 298 3.95 -16.79 10.45
N TRP A 299 3.54 -16.44 11.67
CA TRP A 299 3.96 -17.22 12.81
C TRP A 299 3.45 -18.65 12.70
N PHE A 300 4.31 -19.60 13.06
CA PHE A 300 4.02 -21.04 13.01
C PHE A 300 3.85 -21.60 11.59
N ALA A 301 4.25 -20.86 10.55
CA ALA A 301 4.33 -21.41 9.19
C ALA A 301 5.32 -22.58 9.15
N ALA A 302 4.84 -23.75 8.69
CA ALA A 302 5.66 -24.96 8.56
C ALA A 302 6.31 -25.08 7.17
N GLN A 303 5.88 -24.26 6.23
CA GLN A 303 6.26 -24.26 4.81
C GLN A 303 6.38 -22.82 4.30
N CYS A 304 6.91 -22.67 3.08
CA CYS A 304 6.99 -21.36 2.44
C CYS A 304 5.60 -20.75 2.26
N GLU A 305 5.47 -19.46 2.54
CA GLU A 305 4.28 -18.65 2.28
C GLU A 305 4.64 -17.58 1.25
N CYS A 306 4.70 -18.01 -0.01
CA CYS A 306 5.08 -17.14 -1.12
C CYS A 306 4.00 -16.08 -1.35
N ALA A 307 4.40 -14.82 -1.49
CA ALA A 307 3.51 -13.70 -1.79
C ALA A 307 3.57 -13.32 -3.27
N TYR A 308 4.77 -13.28 -3.86
CA TYR A 308 4.97 -13.02 -5.28
C TYR A 308 5.74 -14.17 -5.93
N TYR A 309 5.07 -14.91 -6.81
CA TYR A 309 5.66 -16.04 -7.53
C TYR A 309 5.82 -15.71 -9.02
N HIS A 310 7.06 -15.69 -9.48
CA HIS A 310 7.44 -15.57 -10.88
C HIS A 310 7.78 -16.96 -11.42
N LEU A 311 6.85 -17.51 -12.19
CA LEU A 311 7.02 -18.75 -12.91
C LEU A 311 7.57 -18.49 -14.31
N ARG A 312 8.73 -19.08 -14.61
CA ARG A 312 9.36 -19.01 -15.93
C ARG A 312 9.55 -20.40 -16.52
N CYS A 313 9.01 -20.64 -17.71
CA CYS A 313 9.06 -21.96 -18.37
C CYS A 313 10.17 -22.03 -19.44
N GLN A 314 11.44 -21.80 -19.07
CA GLN A 314 12.53 -21.92 -20.05
C GLN A 314 12.65 -23.38 -20.59
N PRO A 315 12.84 -23.58 -21.91
CA PRO A 315 13.11 -24.89 -22.46
C PRO A 315 14.50 -25.40 -22.03
N PRO A 316 14.69 -26.72 -21.79
CA PRO A 316 13.78 -27.83 -22.12
C PRO A 316 13.00 -28.40 -20.91
N THR A 317 13.01 -27.71 -19.76
CA THR A 317 12.84 -28.37 -18.45
C THR A 317 11.44 -28.39 -17.86
N VAL A 318 10.45 -27.72 -18.45
CA VAL A 318 9.10 -27.71 -17.89
C VAL A 318 8.17 -28.51 -18.80
N SER A 319 7.60 -29.59 -18.28
CA SER A 319 6.53 -30.32 -18.96
C SER A 319 5.39 -29.34 -19.31
N PRO A 320 4.64 -29.54 -20.41
CA PRO A 320 3.53 -28.66 -20.79
C PRO A 320 2.45 -28.51 -19.69
N ASN A 321 2.48 -29.35 -18.65
CA ASN A 321 1.66 -29.21 -17.46
C ASN A 321 2.48 -28.64 -16.27
N PHE A 322 2.65 -27.32 -16.24
CA PHE A 322 3.30 -26.62 -15.13
C PHE A 322 2.37 -26.42 -13.92
N THR A 323 1.10 -26.79 -14.01
CA THR A 323 0.11 -26.46 -12.96
C THR A 323 0.35 -27.21 -11.65
N HIS A 324 1.09 -28.32 -11.66
CA HIS A 324 1.57 -28.96 -10.41
C HIS A 324 2.49 -28.03 -9.59
N LEU A 325 3.12 -27.02 -10.22
CA LEU A 325 3.89 -26.00 -9.52
C LEU A 325 2.98 -25.03 -8.76
N LEU A 326 1.72 -24.88 -9.19
CA LEU A 326 0.69 -24.06 -8.57
C LEU A 326 -0.08 -24.88 -7.54
N SER A 327 0.53 -25.13 -6.38
CA SER A 327 -0.14 -25.83 -5.28
C SER A 327 0.19 -25.22 -3.92
N PRO A 328 -0.76 -25.23 -2.96
CA PRO A 328 -0.50 -24.75 -1.60
C PRO A 328 0.63 -25.50 -0.89
N ALA A 329 0.89 -26.75 -1.27
CA ALA A 329 1.99 -27.54 -0.72
C ALA A 329 3.38 -27.00 -1.11
N ARG A 330 3.48 -26.27 -2.23
CA ARG A 330 4.74 -25.66 -2.69
C ARG A 330 4.83 -24.16 -2.39
N LEU A 331 3.74 -23.43 -2.62
CA LEU A 331 3.71 -21.97 -2.56
C LEU A 331 3.13 -21.42 -1.26
N GLY A 332 2.52 -22.28 -0.42
CA GLY A 332 1.72 -21.83 0.70
C GLY A 332 0.36 -21.31 0.27
N THR A 333 -0.31 -20.62 1.18
CA THR A 333 -1.67 -20.07 0.99
C THR A 333 -1.68 -18.56 0.78
N GLN A 334 -0.55 -17.90 1.05
CA GLN A 334 -0.41 -16.43 0.98
C GLN A 334 -0.08 -15.89 -0.43
N LEU A 335 -0.23 -16.70 -1.49
CA LEU A 335 0.06 -16.24 -2.85
C LEU A 335 -0.82 -15.06 -3.20
N PHE A 336 -0.18 -13.91 -3.43
CA PHE A 336 -0.84 -12.64 -3.70
C PHE A 336 -0.71 -12.25 -5.19
N TYR A 337 0.43 -12.52 -5.82
CA TYR A 337 0.64 -12.19 -7.22
C TYR A 337 1.33 -13.35 -7.96
N LEU A 338 0.76 -13.75 -9.08
CA LEU A 338 1.30 -14.79 -9.96
C LEU A 338 1.75 -14.16 -11.28
N HIS A 339 3.02 -14.28 -11.61
CA HIS A 339 3.60 -13.83 -12.87
C HIS A 339 4.12 -15.02 -13.65
N VAL A 340 3.54 -15.28 -14.83
CA VAL A 340 3.86 -16.42 -15.70
C VAL A 340 4.53 -15.89 -16.95
N THR A 341 5.74 -16.39 -17.26
CA THR A 341 6.53 -15.92 -18.40
C THR A 341 7.10 -17.06 -19.21
N GLU A 342 7.16 -16.88 -20.53
CA GLU A 342 7.80 -17.82 -21.47
C GLU A 342 7.19 -19.23 -21.43
N CYS A 343 5.90 -19.36 -21.08
CA CYS A 343 5.21 -20.64 -20.99
C CYS A 343 4.37 -20.95 -22.25
N PRO A 344 4.43 -22.18 -22.79
CA PRO A 344 3.62 -22.60 -23.94
C PRO A 344 2.17 -22.81 -23.49
N LEU A 345 1.35 -21.77 -23.68
CA LEU A 345 -0.01 -21.61 -23.19
C LEU A 345 -1.00 -21.41 -24.34
N VAL A 346 -0.84 -22.13 -25.46
CA VAL A 346 -1.69 -22.00 -26.65
C VAL A 346 -3.19 -21.90 -26.34
N PHE A 347 -3.66 -22.71 -25.38
CA PHE A 347 -5.06 -22.80 -24.92
C PHE A 347 -5.30 -22.24 -23.50
N GLY A 348 -4.33 -21.52 -22.93
CA GLY A 348 -4.33 -21.11 -21.53
C GLY A 348 -4.10 -22.29 -20.58
N PHE A 349 -4.58 -22.16 -19.34
CA PHE A 349 -4.51 -23.20 -18.31
C PHE A 349 -5.79 -23.22 -17.45
N ASP A 350 -6.03 -24.34 -16.77
CA ASP A 350 -7.20 -24.51 -15.90
C ASP A 350 -7.10 -23.59 -14.66
N VAL A 351 -8.04 -22.64 -14.55
CA VAL A 351 -8.09 -21.66 -13.45
C VAL A 351 -8.44 -22.31 -12.11
N SER A 352 -8.89 -23.56 -12.08
CA SER A 352 -9.18 -24.31 -10.83
C SER A 352 -7.95 -24.42 -9.92
N HIS A 353 -6.75 -24.40 -10.50
CA HIS A 353 -5.49 -24.37 -9.78
C HIS A 353 -5.24 -23.07 -8.99
N LEU A 354 -5.99 -22.01 -9.28
CA LEU A 354 -5.89 -20.72 -8.59
C LEU A 354 -6.84 -20.61 -7.40
N VAL A 355 -7.92 -21.41 -7.38
CA VAL A 355 -8.96 -21.39 -6.32
C VAL A 355 -8.40 -21.54 -4.90
N PRO A 356 -7.38 -22.38 -4.63
CA PRO A 356 -6.82 -22.50 -3.28
C PRO A 356 -6.13 -21.24 -2.74
N PHE A 357 -5.82 -20.25 -3.58
CA PHE A 357 -5.14 -19.03 -3.21
C PHE A 357 -6.15 -17.89 -2.97
N GLU A 358 -6.80 -17.92 -1.81
CA GLU A 358 -7.87 -16.97 -1.43
C GLU A 358 -7.41 -15.50 -1.42
N GLN A 359 -6.10 -15.23 -1.41
CA GLN A 359 -5.54 -13.88 -1.44
C GLN A 359 -4.99 -13.45 -2.80
N LEU A 360 -5.11 -14.28 -3.83
CA LEU A 360 -4.57 -14.00 -5.16
C LEU A 360 -5.19 -12.73 -5.73
N PHE A 361 -4.41 -11.65 -5.76
CA PHE A 361 -4.81 -10.33 -6.22
C PHE A 361 -4.61 -10.16 -7.73
N GLY A 362 -3.49 -10.65 -8.26
CA GLY A 362 -3.07 -10.38 -9.62
C GLY A 362 -2.52 -11.60 -10.33
N LEU A 363 -2.85 -11.71 -11.61
CA LEU A 363 -2.30 -12.68 -12.53
C LEU A 363 -1.77 -11.96 -13.77
N THR A 364 -0.48 -12.11 -14.04
CA THR A 364 0.15 -11.64 -15.28
C THR A 364 0.70 -12.83 -16.06
N ILE A 365 0.38 -12.87 -17.35
CA ILE A 365 0.93 -13.83 -18.32
C ILE A 365 1.67 -13.02 -19.39
N GLU A 366 2.95 -13.28 -19.58
CA GLU A 366 3.77 -12.64 -20.61
C GLU A 366 4.51 -13.66 -21.48
N PHE A 367 4.79 -13.27 -22.73
CA PHE A 367 5.61 -14.03 -23.68
C PHE A 367 5.10 -15.46 -23.86
N SER A 368 3.80 -15.61 -24.06
CA SER A 368 3.15 -16.89 -24.33
C SER A 368 2.72 -17.01 -25.78
N ASP A 369 2.42 -18.23 -26.23
CA ASP A 369 1.83 -18.50 -27.54
C ASP A 369 0.29 -18.60 -27.48
N MET A 370 -0.32 -17.99 -26.45
CA MET A 370 -1.75 -18.12 -26.18
C MET A 370 -2.60 -17.51 -27.29
N THR A 371 -3.51 -18.32 -27.83
CA THR A 371 -4.45 -17.93 -28.90
C THR A 371 -5.90 -17.93 -28.44
N THR A 372 -6.23 -18.77 -27.47
CA THR A 372 -7.51 -18.83 -26.78
C THR A 372 -7.31 -19.24 -25.33
N TRP A 373 -8.32 -19.05 -24.50
CA TRP A 373 -8.33 -19.48 -23.11
C TRP A 373 -9.76 -19.79 -22.67
N GLU A 374 -10.03 -21.08 -22.45
CA GLU A 374 -11.32 -21.55 -21.97
C GLU A 374 -11.45 -21.38 -20.45
N LEU A 375 -12.69 -21.23 -19.98
CA LEU A 375 -12.99 -21.10 -18.56
C LEU A 375 -13.56 -22.41 -18.02
N ASP A 376 -12.68 -23.25 -17.50
CA ASP A 376 -13.06 -24.58 -16.99
C ASP A 376 -13.74 -24.52 -15.60
N SER A 377 -13.44 -23.49 -14.81
CA SER A 377 -14.05 -23.23 -13.50
C SER A 377 -14.24 -21.74 -13.22
N GLU A 378 -14.89 -21.38 -12.11
CA GLU A 378 -15.01 -19.97 -11.73
C GLU A 378 -13.66 -19.40 -11.27
N TRP A 379 -13.44 -18.12 -11.56
CA TRP A 379 -12.30 -17.37 -11.05
C TRP A 379 -12.36 -17.24 -9.53
N PRO A 380 -11.21 -17.17 -8.82
CA PRO A 380 -11.22 -16.75 -7.43
C PRO A 380 -11.72 -15.31 -7.30
N ASP A 381 -12.64 -15.05 -6.37
CA ASP A 381 -13.23 -13.72 -6.13
C ASP A 381 -12.19 -12.66 -5.76
N SER A 382 -11.04 -13.08 -5.24
CA SER A 382 -9.93 -12.22 -4.83
C SER A 382 -9.15 -11.59 -5.99
N VAL A 383 -9.28 -12.12 -7.21
CA VAL A 383 -8.52 -11.65 -8.37
C VAL A 383 -9.07 -10.30 -8.83
N LEU A 384 -8.24 -9.28 -8.72
CA LEU A 384 -8.58 -7.89 -9.06
C LEU A 384 -7.91 -7.43 -10.36
N ALA A 385 -6.79 -8.06 -10.74
CA ALA A 385 -6.02 -7.69 -11.92
C ALA A 385 -5.66 -8.92 -12.76
N ILE A 386 -6.04 -8.89 -14.04
CA ILE A 386 -5.65 -9.89 -15.03
C ILE A 386 -4.92 -9.18 -16.17
N GLU A 387 -3.68 -9.59 -16.41
CA GLU A 387 -2.84 -9.04 -17.46
C GLU A 387 -2.34 -10.15 -18.39
N VAL A 388 -2.58 -9.97 -19.69
CA VAL A 388 -2.06 -10.84 -20.75
C VAL A 388 -1.28 -9.99 -21.74
N ARG A 389 0.02 -10.23 -21.79
CA ARG A 389 0.97 -9.49 -22.63
C ARG A 389 1.78 -10.41 -23.50
N TYR A 390 2.21 -9.91 -24.66
CA TYR A 390 3.08 -10.66 -25.58
C TYR A 390 2.54 -12.07 -25.86
N SER A 391 1.24 -12.16 -26.12
CA SER A 391 0.56 -13.40 -26.50
C SER A 391 0.21 -13.37 -28.00
N ASN A 392 -0.62 -14.29 -28.48
CA ASN A 392 -1.08 -14.34 -29.87
C ASN A 392 -2.61 -14.27 -29.97
N LEU A 393 -3.23 -13.43 -29.12
CA LEU A 393 -4.68 -13.26 -29.12
C LEU A 393 -5.12 -12.44 -30.33
N SER A 394 -6.07 -12.97 -31.10
CA SER A 394 -6.74 -12.23 -32.20
C SER A 394 -8.11 -11.68 -31.80
N HIS A 395 -8.66 -12.18 -30.70
CA HIS A 395 -9.96 -11.80 -30.12
C HIS A 395 -9.93 -12.06 -28.61
N ILE A 396 -10.95 -11.57 -27.91
CA ILE A 396 -11.11 -11.80 -26.47
C ILE A 396 -11.45 -13.28 -26.21
N PRO A 397 -10.64 -14.02 -25.45
CA PRO A 397 -10.92 -15.42 -25.14
C PRO A 397 -12.07 -15.59 -24.14
N PRO A 398 -12.76 -16.74 -24.13
CA PRO A 398 -13.90 -17.01 -23.23
C PRO A 398 -13.65 -16.73 -21.75
N ALA A 399 -12.47 -17.08 -21.22
CA ALA A 399 -12.08 -16.82 -19.84
C ALA A 399 -12.12 -15.34 -19.44
N LEU A 400 -11.93 -14.43 -20.41
CA LEU A 400 -11.92 -12.98 -20.19
C LEU A 400 -13.27 -12.32 -20.50
N LEU A 401 -14.25 -13.08 -21.00
CA LEU A 401 -15.64 -12.64 -21.12
C LEU A 401 -16.41 -12.79 -19.79
N LYS A 402 -15.90 -13.62 -18.87
CA LYS A 402 -16.43 -13.77 -17.51
C LYS A 402 -15.32 -13.49 -16.49
N LEU A 403 -15.07 -12.21 -16.22
CA LEU A 403 -14.12 -11.78 -15.19
C LEU A 403 -14.66 -12.03 -13.77
N PRO A 404 -13.78 -12.11 -12.75
CA PRO A 404 -14.19 -12.11 -11.35
C PRO A 404 -15.03 -10.88 -10.99
N PRO A 405 -15.93 -10.95 -10.00
CA PRO A 405 -16.91 -9.90 -9.70
C PRO A 405 -16.27 -8.56 -9.32
N ASP A 406 -15.15 -8.59 -8.61
CA ASP A 406 -14.43 -7.38 -8.17
C ASP A 406 -13.25 -7.01 -9.10
N CYS A 407 -13.10 -7.70 -10.24
CA CYS A 407 -12.02 -7.44 -11.18
C CYS A 407 -12.09 -5.98 -11.68
N THR A 408 -10.99 -5.25 -11.48
CA THR A 408 -10.90 -3.81 -11.76
C THR A 408 -9.87 -3.49 -12.84
N VAL A 409 -8.90 -4.38 -13.08
CA VAL A 409 -7.84 -4.18 -14.07
C VAL A 409 -7.87 -5.31 -15.09
N LEU A 410 -8.03 -4.95 -16.36
CA LEU A 410 -7.82 -5.85 -17.49
C LEU A 410 -6.77 -5.26 -18.42
N THR A 411 -5.71 -6.02 -18.66
CA THR A 411 -4.66 -5.66 -19.63
C THR A 411 -4.56 -6.74 -20.71
N LEU A 412 -4.65 -6.31 -21.96
CA LEU A 412 -4.45 -7.13 -23.16
C LEU A 412 -3.53 -6.37 -24.12
N ALA A 413 -2.22 -6.54 -23.96
CA ALA A 413 -1.26 -5.59 -24.54
C ALA A 413 -0.06 -6.24 -25.21
N PHE A 414 0.37 -5.68 -26.35
CA PHE A 414 1.53 -6.10 -27.16
C PHE A 414 1.57 -7.57 -27.59
N GLY A 415 1.98 -7.85 -28.82
CA GLY A 415 1.98 -9.22 -29.39
C GLY A 415 0.58 -9.75 -29.71
N ASN A 416 -0.45 -9.28 -28.99
CA ASN A 416 -1.84 -9.46 -29.37
C ASN A 416 -2.13 -8.72 -30.67
N ASN A 417 -2.93 -9.36 -31.53
CA ASN A 417 -3.21 -8.88 -32.87
C ASN A 417 -4.69 -8.51 -33.04
N MET A 418 -5.31 -8.01 -31.96
CA MET A 418 -6.74 -7.73 -31.95
C MET A 418 -7.04 -6.48 -32.77
N SER A 419 -7.91 -6.61 -33.76
CA SER A 419 -8.38 -5.49 -34.57
C SER A 419 -9.75 -4.96 -34.13
N VAL A 420 -10.52 -5.76 -33.38
CA VAL A 420 -11.90 -5.46 -32.98
C VAL A 420 -12.16 -5.97 -31.56
N LEU A 421 -12.88 -5.17 -30.76
CA LEU A 421 -13.45 -5.58 -29.47
C LEU A 421 -14.88 -6.09 -29.64
N PRO A 422 -15.45 -6.84 -28.67
CA PRO A 422 -16.83 -7.30 -28.74
C PRO A 422 -17.82 -6.18 -29.04
N THR A 423 -18.80 -6.43 -29.92
CA THR A 423 -19.78 -5.42 -30.35
C THR A 423 -20.78 -5.06 -29.26
N THR A 424 -20.94 -5.92 -28.26
CA THR A 424 -21.78 -5.71 -27.07
C THR A 424 -20.91 -5.65 -25.83
N LEU A 425 -21.30 -4.81 -24.86
CA LEU A 425 -20.62 -4.75 -23.58
C LEU A 425 -20.65 -6.11 -22.90
N VAL A 426 -19.47 -6.58 -22.50
CA VAL A 426 -19.32 -7.74 -21.64
C VAL A 426 -19.78 -7.33 -20.23
N PRO A 427 -20.79 -7.99 -19.63
CA PRO A 427 -21.34 -7.55 -18.34
C PRO A 427 -20.31 -7.47 -17.22
N SER A 428 -19.36 -8.41 -17.18
CA SER A 428 -18.29 -8.45 -16.18
C SER A 428 -17.26 -7.32 -16.33
N TRP A 429 -17.26 -6.56 -17.43
CA TRP A 429 -16.33 -5.46 -17.64
C TRP A 429 -16.81 -4.13 -17.04
N GLN A 430 -18.06 -4.06 -16.55
CA GLN A 430 -18.62 -2.82 -15.97
C GLN A 430 -17.88 -2.34 -14.72
N THR A 431 -17.17 -3.23 -14.04
CA THR A 431 -16.38 -2.96 -12.82
C THR A 431 -14.96 -2.50 -13.11
N LEU A 432 -14.53 -2.50 -14.37
CA LEU A 432 -13.16 -2.14 -14.74
C LEU A 432 -12.91 -0.65 -14.48
N SER A 433 -11.93 -0.37 -13.63
CA SER A 433 -11.36 0.96 -13.45
C SER A 433 -10.15 1.22 -14.35
N ARG A 434 -9.48 0.15 -14.81
CA ARG A 434 -8.35 0.24 -15.74
C ARG A 434 -8.50 -0.76 -16.88
N LEU A 435 -8.47 -0.25 -18.11
CA LEU A 435 -8.46 -1.05 -19.33
C LEU A 435 -7.25 -0.68 -20.19
N VAL A 436 -6.34 -1.65 -20.38
CA VAL A 436 -5.09 -1.47 -21.13
C VAL A 436 -5.13 -2.34 -22.38
N LEU A 437 -5.03 -1.71 -23.54
CA LEU A 437 -5.17 -2.33 -24.87
C LEU A 437 -4.05 -1.89 -25.83
N ASN A 438 -2.89 -1.47 -25.31
CA ASN A 438 -1.80 -0.97 -26.13
C ASN A 438 -1.12 -2.05 -26.98
N GLY A 439 -0.55 -1.67 -28.12
CA GLY A 439 0.17 -2.60 -28.98
C GLY A 439 -0.73 -3.62 -29.68
N ASN A 440 -1.96 -3.23 -30.03
CA ASN A 440 -2.92 -4.03 -30.81
C ASN A 440 -3.12 -3.41 -32.22
N GLN A 441 -4.15 -3.84 -32.95
CA GLN A 441 -4.52 -3.30 -34.27
C GLN A 441 -5.84 -2.52 -34.27
N LEU A 442 -6.24 -1.94 -33.13
CA LEU A 442 -7.53 -1.28 -33.00
C LEU A 442 -7.56 0.03 -33.79
N THR A 443 -8.66 0.27 -34.51
CA THR A 443 -8.91 1.53 -35.23
C THR A 443 -10.02 2.36 -34.60
N ALA A 444 -10.85 1.75 -33.76
CA ALA A 444 -11.98 2.38 -33.09
C ALA A 444 -12.29 1.67 -31.77
N LEU A 445 -12.94 2.38 -30.83
CA LEU A 445 -13.56 1.77 -29.66
C LEU A 445 -15.06 1.54 -29.94
N PRO A 446 -15.66 0.48 -29.37
CA PRO A 446 -17.07 0.17 -29.58
C PRO A 446 -17.99 1.23 -28.93
N SER A 447 -19.23 1.33 -29.41
CA SER A 447 -20.18 2.37 -28.98
C SER A 447 -20.58 2.27 -27.50
N TRP A 448 -20.46 1.10 -26.89
CA TRP A 448 -20.78 0.87 -25.48
C TRP A 448 -19.68 1.36 -24.52
N PHE A 449 -18.55 1.88 -25.02
CA PHE A 449 -17.44 2.27 -24.17
C PHE A 449 -17.81 3.34 -23.12
N ASN A 450 -18.78 4.20 -23.45
CA ASN A 450 -19.35 5.18 -22.51
C ASN A 450 -20.11 4.56 -21.32
N GLN A 451 -20.36 3.24 -21.33
CA GLN A 451 -21.07 2.54 -20.25
C GLN A 451 -20.14 2.06 -19.14
N LEU A 452 -18.81 2.16 -19.30
CA LEU A 452 -17.83 1.78 -18.28
C LEU A 452 -17.71 2.87 -17.20
N GLN A 453 -18.74 3.01 -16.36
CA GLN A 453 -18.88 4.14 -15.42
C GLN A 453 -17.78 4.23 -14.37
N GLU A 454 -17.11 3.13 -14.06
CA GLU A 454 -16.00 3.07 -13.09
C GLU A 454 -14.63 3.30 -13.74
N LEU A 455 -14.54 3.50 -15.06
CA LEU A 455 -13.28 3.58 -15.78
C LEU A 455 -12.50 4.86 -15.45
N GLU A 456 -11.40 4.70 -14.73
CA GLU A 456 -10.48 5.77 -14.31
C GLU A 456 -9.30 5.93 -15.27
N ARG A 457 -8.85 4.83 -15.89
CA ARG A 457 -7.70 4.80 -16.80
C ARG A 457 -7.96 3.93 -18.04
N ILE A 458 -7.66 4.49 -19.20
CA ILE A 458 -7.64 3.75 -20.46
C ILE A 458 -6.31 3.98 -21.19
N VAL A 459 -5.74 2.89 -21.70
CA VAL A 459 -4.52 2.91 -22.51
C VAL A 459 -4.79 2.23 -23.85
N VAL A 460 -4.65 2.99 -24.93
CA VAL A 460 -4.79 2.54 -26.32
C VAL A 460 -3.57 2.96 -27.16
N SER A 461 -2.43 3.21 -26.51
CA SER A 461 -1.18 3.53 -27.20
C SER A 461 -0.75 2.44 -28.19
N SER A 462 0.06 2.78 -29.19
CA SER A 462 0.55 1.82 -30.19
C SER A 462 -0.59 1.03 -30.87
N ASN A 463 -1.61 1.73 -31.36
CA ASN A 463 -2.72 1.18 -32.15
C ASN A 463 -2.81 1.91 -33.51
N ARG A 464 -3.98 1.90 -34.16
CA ARG A 464 -4.21 2.51 -35.48
C ARG A 464 -5.33 3.56 -35.45
N PHE A 465 -5.50 4.26 -34.33
CA PHE A 465 -6.52 5.31 -34.21
C PHE A 465 -6.14 6.52 -35.06
N ILE A 466 -7.05 6.93 -35.94
CA ILE A 466 -6.95 8.20 -36.70
C ILE A 466 -7.70 9.31 -35.96
N GLU A 467 -8.80 8.93 -35.30
CA GLU A 467 -9.62 9.78 -34.45
C GLU A 467 -10.03 9.01 -33.19
N LEU A 468 -10.27 9.75 -32.11
CA LEU A 468 -10.74 9.18 -30.84
C LEU A 468 -12.24 9.42 -30.69
N PRO A 469 -12.99 8.52 -30.04
CA PRO A 469 -14.41 8.72 -29.74
C PRO A 469 -14.57 9.67 -28.54
N GLU A 470 -14.11 10.92 -28.70
CA GLU A 470 -14.02 11.90 -27.61
C GLU A 470 -15.35 12.13 -26.90
N ALA A 471 -16.46 12.16 -27.63
CA ALA A 471 -17.79 12.32 -27.05
C ALA A 471 -18.16 11.19 -26.08
N ALA A 472 -17.77 9.94 -26.39
CA ALA A 472 -18.00 8.81 -25.50
C ALA A 472 -17.09 8.88 -24.27
N LEU A 473 -15.80 9.15 -24.46
CA LEU A 473 -14.82 9.26 -23.37
C LEU A 473 -15.15 10.43 -22.42
N ALA A 474 -15.66 11.54 -22.96
CA ALA A 474 -16.12 12.71 -22.20
C ALA A 474 -17.29 12.42 -21.26
N THR A 475 -18.05 11.34 -21.48
CA THR A 475 -19.19 10.96 -20.61
C THR A 475 -18.80 10.06 -19.44
N LEU A 476 -17.55 9.56 -19.40
CA LEU A 476 -17.06 8.70 -18.32
C LEU A 476 -16.78 9.54 -17.06
N PRO A 477 -17.54 9.37 -15.96
CA PRO A 477 -17.57 10.35 -14.87
C PRO A 477 -16.29 10.43 -14.03
N VAL A 478 -15.46 9.39 -14.06
CA VAL A 478 -14.26 9.26 -13.21
C VAL A 478 -12.96 9.09 -14.01
N LEU A 479 -12.99 9.31 -15.33
CA LEU A 479 -11.81 9.16 -16.18
C LEU A 479 -10.77 10.24 -15.85
N THR A 480 -9.59 9.82 -15.42
CA THR A 480 -8.50 10.71 -15.00
C THR A 480 -7.21 10.51 -15.79
N HIS A 481 -7.05 9.37 -16.46
CA HIS A 481 -5.85 9.02 -17.22
C HIS A 481 -6.23 8.46 -18.60
N PHE A 482 -5.71 9.06 -19.66
CA PHE A 482 -5.96 8.62 -21.03
C PHE A 482 -4.65 8.59 -21.82
N GLU A 483 -4.30 7.43 -22.36
CA GLU A 483 -3.07 7.25 -23.15
C GLU A 483 -3.40 6.74 -24.55
N ALA A 484 -3.00 7.47 -25.57
CA ALA A 484 -3.15 7.16 -26.99
C ALA A 484 -1.89 7.53 -27.79
N ALA A 485 -0.73 7.41 -27.16
CA ALA A 485 0.54 7.66 -27.82
C ALA A 485 0.76 6.67 -28.99
N GLN A 486 1.60 7.03 -29.96
CA GLN A 486 1.91 6.18 -31.14
C GLN A 486 0.67 5.68 -31.88
N ASN A 487 -0.21 6.61 -32.25
CA ASN A 487 -1.34 6.37 -33.14
C ASN A 487 -1.20 7.25 -34.39
N ALA A 488 -2.28 7.41 -35.15
CA ALA A 488 -2.34 8.26 -36.34
C ALA A 488 -3.19 9.53 -36.09
N LEU A 489 -3.23 10.03 -34.85
CA LEU A 489 -4.04 11.20 -34.48
C LEU A 489 -3.46 12.48 -35.10
N VAL A 490 -4.31 13.26 -35.76
CA VAL A 490 -3.91 14.52 -36.42
C VAL A 490 -4.29 15.78 -35.64
N ALA A 491 -5.09 15.63 -34.59
CA ALA A 491 -5.62 16.72 -33.77
C ALA A 491 -5.61 16.34 -32.28
N PHE A 492 -5.66 17.35 -31.41
CA PHE A 492 -5.77 17.14 -29.96
C PHE A 492 -7.20 16.74 -29.55
N PRO A 493 -7.38 15.90 -28.52
CA PRO A 493 -8.70 15.50 -28.04
C PRO A 493 -9.35 16.58 -27.17
N LYS A 494 -9.74 17.70 -27.80
CA LYS A 494 -10.20 18.92 -27.11
C LYS A 494 -11.50 18.72 -26.33
N THR A 495 -12.44 17.92 -26.85
CA THR A 495 -13.70 17.63 -26.16
C THR A 495 -13.44 16.84 -24.89
N LEU A 496 -12.51 15.88 -24.94
CA LEU A 496 -12.09 15.13 -23.75
C LEU A 496 -11.42 16.03 -22.72
N LEU A 497 -10.49 16.89 -23.16
CA LEU A 497 -9.78 17.84 -22.30
C LEU A 497 -10.68 18.92 -21.68
N ALA A 498 -11.80 19.24 -22.32
CA ALA A 498 -12.77 20.21 -21.82
C ALA A 498 -13.79 19.58 -20.87
N ALA A 499 -14.21 18.33 -21.14
CA ALA A 499 -15.21 17.64 -20.33
C ALA A 499 -14.69 17.27 -18.94
N HIS A 500 -13.41 16.89 -18.88
CA HIS A 500 -12.74 16.48 -17.67
C HIS A 500 -11.55 17.39 -17.43
N GLN A 501 -11.33 17.80 -16.18
CA GLN A 501 -9.99 18.21 -15.77
C GLN A 501 -9.10 16.97 -15.63
N VAL A 502 -8.94 16.23 -16.74
CA VAL A 502 -8.17 14.98 -16.79
C VAL A 502 -6.81 15.24 -16.14
N ALA A 503 -6.40 14.35 -15.23
CA ALA A 503 -5.13 14.49 -14.56
C ALA A 503 -3.98 14.32 -15.56
N PHE A 504 -4.15 13.41 -16.52
CA PHE A 504 -3.11 13.04 -17.48
C PHE A 504 -3.66 12.57 -18.83
N VAL A 505 -3.13 13.12 -19.92
CA VAL A 505 -3.38 12.70 -21.30
C VAL A 505 -2.06 12.52 -22.03
N ASP A 506 -1.82 11.35 -22.63
CA ASP A 506 -0.66 11.13 -23.50
C ASP A 506 -1.10 10.93 -24.95
N VAL A 507 -0.65 11.82 -25.83
CA VAL A 507 -0.82 11.76 -27.29
C VAL A 507 0.53 11.85 -28.01
N SER A 508 1.61 11.51 -27.31
CA SER A 508 2.97 11.54 -27.85
C SER A 508 3.11 10.70 -29.11
N ASN A 509 4.05 11.07 -29.98
CA ASN A 509 4.37 10.39 -31.23
C ASN A 509 3.14 10.16 -32.14
N ASN A 510 2.25 11.13 -32.20
CA ASN A 510 1.16 11.19 -33.18
C ASN A 510 1.46 12.30 -34.22
N PRO A 511 0.90 12.21 -35.44
CA PRO A 511 1.05 13.24 -36.48
C PRO A 511 0.22 14.52 -36.21
N ILE A 512 0.18 14.99 -34.96
CA ILE A 512 -0.54 16.21 -34.57
C ILE A 512 0.25 17.44 -35.02
N ALA A 513 -0.25 18.12 -36.05
CA ALA A 513 0.30 19.38 -36.56
C ALA A 513 -0.63 20.59 -36.31
N GLU A 514 -1.78 20.36 -35.67
CA GLU A 514 -2.75 21.40 -35.34
C GLU A 514 -2.17 22.45 -34.38
N THR A 515 -2.47 23.73 -34.61
CA THR A 515 -2.14 24.79 -33.65
C THR A 515 -2.97 24.62 -32.36
N PRO A 516 -2.34 24.40 -31.19
CA PRO A 516 -3.07 24.18 -29.93
C PRO A 516 -3.79 25.46 -29.48
N THR A 517 -4.93 25.30 -28.81
CA THR A 517 -5.62 26.40 -28.13
C THR A 517 -4.85 26.82 -26.86
N SER A 518 -5.17 27.98 -26.28
CA SER A 518 -4.53 28.46 -25.03
C SER A 518 -4.60 27.43 -23.90
N ASP A 519 -5.71 26.71 -23.78
CA ASP A 519 -5.94 25.76 -22.71
C ASP A 519 -5.09 24.50 -22.88
N VAL A 520 -4.96 24.03 -24.13
CA VAL A 520 -4.07 22.91 -24.49
C VAL A 520 -2.60 23.31 -24.29
N LEU A 521 -2.21 24.52 -24.68
CA LEU A 521 -0.87 25.06 -24.44
C LEU A 521 -0.52 25.05 -22.95
N GLY A 522 -1.41 25.56 -22.10
CA GLY A 522 -1.22 25.54 -20.64
C GLY A 522 -1.16 24.12 -20.07
N ALA A 523 -1.89 23.16 -20.66
CA ALA A 523 -1.85 21.76 -20.25
C ALA A 523 -0.57 21.04 -20.65
N ILE A 524 -0.01 21.35 -21.83
CA ILE A 524 1.30 20.84 -22.28
C ILE A 524 2.41 21.40 -21.40
N ALA A 525 2.41 22.71 -21.14
CA ALA A 525 3.40 23.36 -20.26
C ALA A 525 3.40 22.77 -18.85
N ALA A 526 2.21 22.39 -18.33
CA ALA A 526 2.07 21.72 -17.04
C ALA A 526 2.33 20.20 -17.07
N ARG A 527 2.69 19.61 -18.22
CA ARG A 527 2.82 18.16 -18.47
C ARG A 527 1.60 17.33 -18.08
N ARG A 528 0.41 17.94 -18.10
CA ARG A 528 -0.87 17.21 -18.03
C ARG A 528 -1.25 16.61 -19.37
N VAL A 529 -0.79 17.22 -20.47
CA VAL A 529 -0.89 16.68 -21.83
C VAL A 529 0.53 16.43 -22.34
N LEU A 530 0.89 15.17 -22.57
CA LEU A 530 2.13 14.81 -23.24
C LEU A 530 1.87 14.78 -24.75
N ALA A 531 2.66 15.56 -25.48
CA ALA A 531 2.64 15.64 -26.93
C ALA A 531 4.05 15.46 -27.50
N ASP A 532 4.93 14.82 -26.72
CA ASP A 532 6.35 14.63 -27.06
C ASP A 532 6.45 13.88 -28.41
N GLY A 533 7.42 14.21 -29.25
CA GLY A 533 7.59 13.59 -30.59
C GLY A 533 6.50 13.90 -31.63
N THR A 534 5.48 14.71 -31.33
CA THR A 534 4.52 15.21 -32.34
C THR A 534 5.12 16.36 -33.16
N PRO A 535 4.62 16.68 -34.37
CA PRO A 535 5.04 17.85 -35.15
C PRO A 535 5.01 19.19 -34.40
N VAL A 536 4.08 19.38 -33.45
CA VAL A 536 4.05 20.60 -32.63
C VAL A 536 5.20 20.68 -31.61
N CYS A 537 5.77 19.55 -31.20
CA CYS A 537 6.90 19.48 -30.27
C CYS A 537 8.26 19.32 -30.96
N THR A 538 8.30 18.84 -32.21
CA THR A 538 9.54 18.62 -32.98
C THR A 538 9.87 19.75 -33.96
N GLY A 539 8.95 20.72 -34.14
CA GLY A 539 9.16 21.86 -35.01
C GLY A 539 10.31 22.80 -34.57
N ALA A 540 10.67 23.76 -35.43
CA ALA A 540 11.81 24.68 -35.20
C ALA A 540 11.71 25.52 -33.91
N ARG A 541 10.52 25.62 -33.30
CA ARG A 541 10.27 26.24 -31.99
C ARG A 541 9.34 25.33 -31.19
N PRO A 542 9.86 24.35 -30.43
CA PRO A 542 9.06 23.49 -29.58
C PRO A 542 8.25 24.30 -28.56
N LEU A 543 7.06 23.82 -28.23
CA LEU A 543 6.24 24.41 -27.19
C LEU A 543 6.88 24.18 -25.80
N GLU A 544 6.62 25.09 -24.88
CA GLU A 544 7.03 24.91 -23.48
C GLU A 544 6.38 23.63 -22.91
N GLY A 545 7.17 22.81 -22.24
CA GLY A 545 6.73 21.52 -21.69
C GLY A 545 7.00 20.31 -22.58
N CYS A 546 7.26 20.49 -23.89
CA CYS A 546 7.69 19.40 -24.78
C CYS A 546 9.05 18.85 -24.35
N GLN A 547 9.19 17.52 -24.39
CA GLN A 547 10.45 16.81 -24.19
C GLN A 547 10.82 16.02 -25.45
N GLU A 548 12.11 15.84 -25.64
CA GLU A 548 12.65 14.99 -26.72
C GLU A 548 12.33 13.52 -26.41
N VAL A 549 12.01 12.74 -27.44
CA VAL A 549 11.77 11.30 -27.33
C VAL A 549 12.99 10.55 -27.88
N CYS A 550 13.28 9.38 -27.33
CA CYS A 550 14.39 8.55 -27.79
C CYS A 550 14.11 7.87 -29.14
N ALA A 551 12.84 7.64 -29.47
CA ALA A 551 12.38 7.08 -30.74
C ALA A 551 10.92 7.48 -31.01
N ASP A 552 10.54 7.56 -32.28
CA ASP A 552 9.16 7.86 -32.71
C ASP A 552 8.16 6.77 -32.28
N SER A 553 8.63 5.57 -31.94
CA SER A 553 7.83 4.46 -31.43
C SER A 553 7.69 4.45 -29.91
N CYS A 554 8.40 5.28 -29.16
CA CYS A 554 8.48 5.19 -27.71
C CYS A 554 8.01 6.48 -27.01
N SER A 555 7.01 6.38 -26.13
CA SER A 555 6.65 7.50 -25.26
C SER A 555 7.65 7.61 -24.11
N ASN A 556 7.99 8.84 -23.70
CA ASN A 556 8.76 9.08 -22.48
C ASN A 556 8.06 8.54 -21.22
N PHE A 557 6.74 8.39 -21.26
CA PHE A 557 5.97 7.80 -20.16
C PHE A 557 6.16 6.29 -20.06
N GLU A 558 6.27 5.60 -21.20
CA GLU A 558 6.47 4.14 -21.29
C GLU A 558 7.92 3.74 -21.00
N ARG A 559 8.90 4.57 -21.39
CA ARG A 559 10.32 4.24 -21.23
C ARG A 559 10.76 4.11 -19.77
N GLY A 560 11.18 2.93 -19.31
CA GLY A 560 11.68 2.78 -17.93
C GLY A 560 10.55 2.72 -16.90
N ASP A 561 9.38 2.21 -17.30
CA ASP A 561 8.19 2.06 -16.46
C ASP A 561 8.11 0.70 -15.73
N ARG A 562 9.15 -0.13 -15.88
CA ARG A 562 9.30 -1.50 -15.36
C ARG A 562 8.36 -2.51 -16.00
N ILE A 563 7.78 -2.18 -17.14
CA ILE A 563 7.12 -3.13 -18.01
C ILE A 563 8.04 -3.25 -19.23
N CYS A 564 8.29 -4.45 -19.73
CA CYS A 564 9.01 -4.54 -21.00
C CYS A 564 8.09 -4.00 -22.10
N GLN A 565 8.43 -2.86 -22.73
CA GLN A 565 7.66 -2.18 -23.77
C GLN A 565 8.32 -2.43 -25.15
N ALA A 566 7.70 -3.26 -26.00
CA ALA A 566 8.30 -3.63 -27.28
C ALA A 566 8.45 -2.45 -28.25
N ASN A 567 7.60 -1.43 -28.13
CA ASN A 567 7.70 -0.19 -28.90
C ASN A 567 8.87 0.71 -28.44
N CYS A 568 9.38 0.51 -27.23
CA CYS A 568 10.57 1.19 -26.69
C CYS A 568 11.86 0.37 -26.80
N LEU A 569 11.81 -0.83 -27.40
CA LEU A 569 12.94 -1.75 -27.52
C LEU A 569 13.92 -1.34 -28.64
N HIS A 570 14.49 -0.16 -28.51
CA HIS A 570 15.49 0.42 -29.42
C HIS A 570 16.76 0.77 -28.67
N GLU A 571 17.91 0.66 -29.33
CA GLU A 571 19.21 1.07 -28.77
C GLU A 571 19.22 2.54 -28.32
N ALA A 572 18.60 3.43 -29.10
CA ALA A 572 18.47 4.86 -28.75
C ALA A 572 17.67 5.10 -27.45
N CYS A 573 16.78 4.17 -27.10
CA CYS A 573 15.99 4.21 -25.87
C CYS A 573 16.64 3.44 -24.71
N ASP A 574 17.88 2.96 -24.90
CA ASP A 574 18.58 2.08 -23.97
C ASP A 574 17.79 0.80 -23.68
N TRP A 575 17.20 0.22 -24.74
CA TRP A 575 16.40 -1.01 -24.68
C TRP A 575 15.31 -0.94 -23.61
N ASP A 576 14.49 0.10 -23.71
CA ASP A 576 13.45 0.43 -22.72
C ASP A 576 14.02 0.68 -21.32
N ALA A 577 15.11 1.44 -21.23
CA ALA A 577 15.86 1.68 -20.00
C ALA A 577 16.15 0.39 -19.21
N THR A 578 16.44 -0.71 -19.91
CA THR A 578 16.72 -2.06 -19.40
C THR A 578 15.54 -2.81 -18.77
N ASP A 579 14.30 -2.35 -18.88
CA ASP A 579 13.12 -3.03 -18.33
C ASP A 579 12.87 -4.42 -18.95
N CYS A 580 13.36 -4.66 -20.17
CA CYS A 580 13.30 -5.96 -20.85
C CYS A 580 14.50 -6.89 -20.52
N ALA A 581 15.45 -6.44 -19.70
CA ALA A 581 16.57 -7.28 -19.30
C ALA A 581 16.03 -8.45 -18.46
N ASN A 582 16.28 -9.69 -18.90
CA ASN A 582 15.82 -10.96 -18.31
C ASN A 582 14.58 -11.63 -18.95
N GLY A 583 14.06 -11.17 -20.09
CA GLY A 583 13.03 -11.90 -20.86
C GLY A 583 11.60 -11.76 -20.30
N GLY A 584 11.34 -10.70 -19.55
CA GLY A 584 10.05 -10.37 -18.96
C GLY A 584 10.01 -8.91 -18.50
N SER A 585 8.85 -8.45 -18.06
CA SER A 585 8.74 -7.22 -17.26
C SER A 585 9.36 -7.43 -15.86
N GLN A 586 10.17 -6.46 -15.41
CA GLN A 586 10.81 -6.29 -14.07
C GLN A 586 12.09 -7.05 -13.77
#